data_AF-A0A565CH62-F1
#
_entry.id   AF-A0A565CH62-F1
#
_cell.length_a   1.000
_cell.length_b   1.000
_cell.length_c   1.000
_cell.angle_alpha   90.00
_cell.angle_beta   90.00
_cell.angle_gamma   90.00
#
_symmetry.space_group_name_H-M   'P 1'
#
loop_
_entity.id
_entity.type
_entity.pdbx_description
1 polymer ?
#
loop_
_entity_poly.entity_id
_entity_poly.type
_entity_poly.pdbx_seq_one_letter_code
_entity_poly.pdbx_strand_id
1 'polypeptide(L)'
;MLDDGQAGDMVGLLVRSLKREVIMHWMVIAKPGVGTFSTKFKAEIYVLFEIEGGRKTLFFSNFSPQFFLRTAYVTGRVKLGEKVKIVIPW
;
A
#
# COMPACT_ATOMS: atom_id res chain seq x y z
N MET A 1 27.02 3.05 18.71
CA MET A 1 26.42 2.40 17.53
C MET A 1 25.48 1.35 18.09
N LEU A 2 24.27 1.18 17.57
CA LEU A 2 23.41 0.05 17.97
C LEU A 2 23.98 -1.21 17.30
N ASP A 3 24.14 -2.28 18.07
CA ASP A 3 24.66 -3.55 17.56
C ASP A 3 23.63 -4.28 16.70
N ASP A 4 22.36 -4.22 17.10
CA ASP A 4 21.22 -4.75 16.36
C ASP A 4 20.00 -3.81 16.50
N GLY A 5 19.09 -3.86 15.52
CA GLY A 5 17.80 -3.17 15.57
C GLY A 5 16.66 -4.17 15.74
N GLN A 6 15.70 -3.88 16.63
CA GLN A 6 14.55 -4.73 16.86
C GLN A 6 13.28 -4.18 16.21
N ALA A 7 12.26 -5.04 16.11
CA ALA A 7 10.96 -4.62 15.58
C ALA A 7 10.33 -3.57 16.50
N GLY A 8 10.04 -2.40 15.93
CA GLY A 8 9.52 -1.23 16.66
C GLY A 8 10.51 -0.07 16.76
N ASP A 9 11.79 -0.32 16.53
CA ASP A 9 12.80 0.74 16.61
C ASP A 9 12.80 1.66 15.39
N MET A 10 13.00 2.96 15.64
CA MET A 10 13.29 3.94 14.60
C MET A 10 14.80 4.02 14.39
N VAL A 11 15.29 3.38 13.33
CA VAL A 11 16.74 3.24 13.06
C VAL A 11 17.16 3.84 11.73
N GLY A 12 18.41 4.31 11.66
CA GLY A 12 19.11 4.59 10.40
C GLY A 12 20.00 3.42 10.02
N LEU A 13 19.87 2.90 8.80
CA LEU A 13 20.65 1.76 8.30
C LEU A 13 21.71 2.22 7.30
N LEU A 14 22.97 1.86 7.56
CA LEU A 14 24.05 2.04 6.60
C LEU A 14 24.03 0.89 5.58
N VAL A 15 23.59 1.19 4.36
CA VAL A 15 23.56 0.20 3.27
C VAL A 15 24.79 0.37 2.38
N ARG A 16 25.66 -0.64 2.37
CA ARG A 16 26.89 -0.61 1.55
C ARG A 16 26.56 -0.75 0.06
N SER A 17 27.37 -0.12 -0.77
CA SER A 17 27.39 -0.29 -2.23
C SER A 17 26.14 0.20 -2.98
N LEU A 18 25.24 0.95 -2.34
CA LEU A 18 24.12 1.60 -3.00
C LEU A 18 24.31 3.12 -3.03
N LYS A 19 24.05 3.72 -4.18
CA LYS A 19 23.94 5.18 -4.31
C LYS A 19 22.56 5.63 -3.84
N ARG A 20 22.46 6.85 -3.34
CA ARG A 20 21.17 7.42 -2.90
C ARG A 20 20.13 7.46 -4.03
N GLU A 21 20.57 7.70 -5.26
CA GLU A 21 19.71 7.83 -6.45
C GLU A 21 18.94 6.54 -6.81
N VAL A 22 19.45 5.37 -6.45
CA VAL A 22 18.76 4.10 -6.74
C VAL A 22 17.70 3.77 -5.69
N ILE A 23 17.69 4.48 -4.56
CA ILE A 23 16.74 4.28 -3.47
C ILE A 23 15.63 5.30 -3.63
N MET A 24 14.42 4.80 -3.86
CA MET A 24 13.23 5.65 -3.85
C MET A 24 12.59 5.66 -2.47
N HIS A 25 11.94 6.78 -2.17
CA HIS A 25 11.03 6.84 -1.04
C HIS A 25 9.99 5.70 -1.17
N TRP A 26 9.60 5.13 -0.03
CA TRP A 26 8.65 4.01 0.09
C TRP A 26 9.19 2.59 -0.16
N MET A 27 10.45 2.45 -0.57
CA MET A 27 11.08 1.12 -0.64
C MET A 27 11.24 0.50 0.76
N VAL A 28 11.31 -0.83 0.81
CA VAL A 28 11.48 -1.61 2.03
C VAL A 28 12.80 -2.38 1.98
N ILE A 29 13.48 -2.48 3.12
CA ILE A 29 14.63 -3.39 3.32
C ILE A 29 14.09 -4.67 3.94
N ALA A 30 14.38 -5.81 3.31
CA ALA A 30 13.97 -7.11 3.78
C ALA A 30 15.12 -8.11 3.65
N LYS A 31 15.07 -9.18 4.43
CA LYS A 31 16.00 -10.30 4.26
C LYS A 31 15.87 -10.85 2.83
N PRO A 32 16.99 -11.16 2.15
CA PRO A 32 16.96 -11.75 0.81
C PRO A 32 16.10 -13.03 0.77
N GLY A 33 15.25 -13.15 -0.25
CA GLY A 33 14.40 -14.32 -0.47
C GLY A 33 13.07 -14.35 0.30
N VAL A 34 12.73 -13.31 1.07
CA VAL A 34 11.54 -13.32 1.95
C VAL A 34 10.21 -13.00 1.23
N GLY A 35 10.22 -12.56 -0.03
CA GLY A 35 8.94 -12.35 -0.73
C GLY A 35 9.03 -12.05 -2.21
N THR A 36 7.92 -12.29 -2.88
CA THR A 36 7.66 -11.88 -4.27
C THR A 36 6.85 -10.59 -4.29
N PHE A 37 7.37 -9.56 -4.96
CA PHE A 37 6.63 -8.32 -5.19
C PHE A 37 5.53 -8.57 -6.23
N SER A 38 4.27 -8.38 -5.83
CA SER A 38 3.10 -8.57 -6.70
C SER A 38 2.38 -7.25 -6.92
N THR A 39 2.02 -6.97 -8.16
CA THR A 39 1.25 -5.76 -8.55
C THR A 39 -0.26 -5.99 -8.55
N LYS A 40 -0.71 -7.23 -8.32
CA LYS A 40 -2.11 -7.63 -8.30
C LYS A 40 -2.37 -8.47 -7.06
N PHE A 41 -3.44 -8.15 -6.34
CA PHE A 41 -3.88 -8.91 -5.18
C PHE A 41 -5.40 -8.86 -5.07
N LYS A 42 -5.97 -9.79 -4.29
CA LYS A 42 -7.37 -9.75 -3.86
C LYS A 42 -7.39 -9.25 -2.42
N ALA A 43 -8.34 -8.38 -2.10
CA ALA A 43 -8.55 -7.88 -0.76
C ALA A 43 -10.03 -7.64 -0.52
N GLU A 44 -10.42 -7.71 0.75
CA GLU A 44 -11.70 -7.22 1.23
C GLU A 44 -11.51 -5.79 1.70
N ILE A 45 -12.43 -4.90 1.33
CA ILE A 45 -12.35 -3.48 1.63
C ILE A 45 -13.62 -3.03 2.33
N TYR A 46 -13.46 -2.18 3.34
CA TYR A 46 -14.54 -1.38 3.90
C TYR A 46 -14.50 0.00 3.25
N VAL A 47 -15.65 0.46 2.76
CA VAL A 47 -15.78 1.79 2.15
C VAL A 47 -16.46 2.70 3.15
N LEU A 48 -15.75 3.76 3.53
CA LEU A 48 -16.24 4.74 4.50
C LEU A 48 -17.56 5.38 4.06
N PHE A 49 -18.47 5.56 5.02
CA PHE A 49 -19.72 6.29 4.85
C PHE A 49 -19.48 7.81 4.78
N GLU A 50 -20.47 8.58 4.32
CA GLU A 50 -20.35 10.05 4.28
C GLU A 50 -20.09 10.64 5.68
N ILE A 51 -20.74 10.10 6.71
CA ILE A 51 -20.54 10.53 8.10
C ILE A 51 -19.13 10.26 8.63
N GLU A 52 -18.42 9.29 8.04
CA GLU A 52 -17.03 8.94 8.36
C GLU A 52 -16.03 9.75 7.53
N GLY A 53 -16.50 10.72 6.73
CA GLY A 53 -15.67 11.48 5.79
C GLY A 53 -15.38 10.73 4.48
N GLY A 54 -16.17 9.70 4.19
CA GLY A 54 -16.09 8.90 2.98
C GLY A 54 -16.59 9.61 1.72
N ARG A 55 -16.79 8.82 0.66
CA ARG A 55 -17.27 9.36 -0.61
C ARG A 55 -18.77 9.57 -0.56
N LYS A 56 -19.26 10.64 -1.19
CA LYS A 56 -20.70 10.82 -1.48
C LYS A 56 -21.14 10.10 -2.75
N THR A 57 -20.20 9.93 -3.69
CA THR A 57 -20.49 9.38 -5.02
C THR A 57 -20.10 7.91 -5.12
N LEU A 58 -20.98 7.18 -5.80
CA LEU A 58 -20.83 5.78 -6.20
C LEU A 58 -19.55 5.57 -7.01
N PHE A 59 -18.99 4.37 -6.98
CA PHE A 59 -17.93 3.98 -7.91
C PHE A 59 -18.13 2.56 -8.47
N PHE A 60 -17.56 2.34 -9.65
CA PHE A 60 -17.67 1.11 -10.42
C PHE A 60 -16.32 0.40 -10.52
N SER A 61 -16.33 -0.81 -11.10
CA SER A 61 -15.09 -1.46 -11.52
C SER A 61 -14.29 -0.56 -12.49
N ASN A 62 -12.97 -0.62 -12.42
CA ASN A 62 -11.99 0.29 -13.03
C ASN A 62 -11.83 1.65 -12.34
N PHE A 63 -12.46 1.87 -11.19
CA PHE A 63 -12.11 2.99 -10.32
C PHE A 63 -10.60 2.95 -10.00
N SER A 64 -9.94 4.10 -10.12
CA SER A 64 -8.47 4.21 -10.00
C SER A 64 -8.05 5.07 -8.80
N PRO A 65 -8.22 4.59 -7.55
CA PRO A 65 -7.80 5.33 -6.37
C PRO A 65 -6.28 5.24 -6.14
N GLN A 66 -5.81 6.10 -5.25
CA GLN A 66 -4.49 6.00 -4.65
C GLN A 66 -4.58 5.10 -3.42
N PHE A 67 -3.78 4.04 -3.40
CA PHE A 67 -3.64 3.11 -2.28
C PHE A 67 -2.48 3.55 -1.40
N PHE A 68 -2.74 3.63 -0.10
CA PHE A 68 -1.69 3.83 0.90
C PHE A 68 -1.23 2.47 1.43
N LEU A 69 0.00 2.09 1.10
CA LEU A 69 0.62 0.82 1.47
C LEU A 69 1.82 1.09 2.38
N ARG A 70 1.56 1.11 3.69
CA ARG A 70 2.49 1.50 4.77
C ARG A 70 3.03 2.91 4.64
N THR A 71 3.93 3.10 3.68
CA THR A 71 4.57 4.37 3.40
C THR A 71 4.28 4.72 1.93
N ALA A 72 4.21 3.75 1.03
CA ALA A 72 3.94 4.00 -0.38
C ALA A 72 2.54 4.55 -0.66
N TYR A 73 2.47 5.57 -1.51
CA TYR A 73 1.24 5.91 -2.22
C TYR A 73 1.31 5.38 -3.64
N VAL A 74 0.40 4.49 -4.01
CA VAL A 74 0.40 3.81 -5.31
C VAL A 74 -0.98 3.91 -5.95
N THR A 75 -1.06 4.47 -7.15
CA THR A 75 -2.32 4.46 -7.91
C THR A 75 -2.56 3.06 -8.47
N GLY A 76 -3.74 2.52 -8.23
CA GLY A 76 -4.12 1.19 -8.68
C GLY A 76 -5.53 1.17 -9.25
N ARG A 77 -5.86 0.13 -10.03
CA ARG A 77 -7.21 -0.10 -10.55
C ARG A 77 -7.95 -1.12 -9.70
N VAL A 78 -9.17 -0.78 -9.29
CA VAL A 78 -10.06 -1.68 -8.55
C VAL A 78 -10.88 -2.50 -9.54
N LYS A 79 -10.79 -3.83 -9.45
CA LYS A 79 -11.71 -4.73 -10.15
C LYS A 79 -12.66 -5.33 -9.12
N LEU A 80 -13.94 -4.98 -9.22
CA LEU A 80 -14.95 -5.51 -8.32
C LEU A 80 -15.23 -6.99 -8.64
N GLY A 81 -15.61 -7.76 -7.62
CA GLY A 81 -15.97 -9.17 -7.75
C GLY A 81 -17.31 -9.37 -8.48
N GLU A 82 -17.61 -10.60 -8.87
CA GLU A 82 -18.80 -10.92 -9.68
C GLU A 82 -20.13 -10.53 -9.01
N LYS A 83 -20.17 -10.55 -7.67
CA LYS A 83 -21.37 -10.25 -6.87
C LYS A 83 -21.63 -8.76 -6.67
N VAL A 84 -20.60 -7.92 -6.83
CA VAL A 84 -20.69 -6.48 -6.53
C VAL A 84 -20.34 -5.71 -7.79
N LYS A 85 -21.35 -5.19 -8.49
CA LYS A 85 -21.14 -4.41 -9.71
C LYS A 85 -20.97 -2.91 -9.44
N ILE A 86 -21.48 -2.45 -8.30
CA ILE A 86 -21.46 -1.06 -7.87
C ILE A 86 -21.21 -1.00 -6.37
N VAL A 87 -20.49 0.02 -5.92
CA VAL A 87 -20.34 0.31 -4.50
C VAL A 87 -21.07 1.61 -4.19
N ILE A 88 -22.00 1.50 -3.24
CA ILE A 88 -22.80 2.60 -2.72
C ILE A 88 -22.35 2.86 -1.28
N PRO A 89 -21.77 4.03 -0.99
CA PRO A 89 -21.61 4.50 0.39
C PRO A 89 -23.02 4.73 0.95
N TRP A 90 -23.35 4.09 2.06
CA TRP A 90 -24.63 4.29 2.76
C TRP A 90 -24.63 5.57 3.61
#